data_AF-A0A9X8E6U9-F1
#
_entry.id   AF-A0A9X8E6U9-F1
#
_cell.length_a   1.000
_cell.length_b   1.000
_cell.length_c   1.000
_cell.angle_alpha   90.00
_cell.angle_beta   90.00
_cell.angle_gamma   90.00
#
_symmetry.space_group_name_H-M   'P 1'
#
loop_
_entity.id
_entity.type
_entity.pdbx_description
1 polymer ?
#
loop_
_entity_poly.entity_id
_entity_poly.type
_entity_poly.pdbx_seq_one_letter_code
_entity_poly.pdbx_strand_id
1 'polypeptide(L)'
;WTFFMVVVAQIEAKQLPEIQKSKDLLFTKLNTGELAPNVVKSLHDMVLAFARQDFRSAGQIHTSLTTTDWAQHKEWLRGVKTLINLGVKRFR
;
A
#
# COMPACT_ATOMS: atom_id res chain seq x y z
N TRP A 1 -9.03 9.92 -2.76
CA TRP A 1 -9.54 8.73 -3.45
C TRP A 1 -9.13 8.65 -4.93
N THR A 2 -9.35 9.69 -5.73
CA THR A 2 -8.91 9.75 -7.15
C THR A 2 -7.41 9.59 -7.32
N PHE A 3 -6.61 10.19 -6.43
CA PHE A 3 -5.14 10.09 -6.47
C PHE A 3 -4.62 8.67 -6.18
N PHE A 4 -5.30 7.94 -5.29
CA PHE A 4 -4.97 6.53 -5.00
C PHE A 4 -5.25 5.65 -6.21
N MET A 5 -6.40 5.84 -6.86
CA MET A 5 -6.77 5.13 -8.09
C MET A 5 -5.73 5.35 -9.21
N VAL A 6 -5.23 6.58 -9.36
CA VAL A 6 -4.20 6.91 -10.38
C VAL A 6 -2.87 6.22 -10.08
N VAL A 7 -2.41 6.22 -8.82
CA VAL A 7 -1.16 5.54 -8.44
C VAL A 7 -1.27 4.04 -8.64
N VAL A 8 -2.39 3.42 -8.26
CA VAL A 8 -2.61 1.99 -8.49
C VAL A 8 -2.72 1.70 -10.00
N ALA A 9 -3.45 2.52 -10.77
CA ALA A 9 -3.57 2.37 -12.23
C ALA A 9 -2.21 2.48 -12.96
N GLN A 10 -1.31 3.36 -12.50
CA GLN A 10 0.04 3.49 -13.07
C GLN A 10 0.95 2.30 -12.74
N ILE A 11 0.69 1.60 -11.64
CA ILE A 11 1.40 0.38 -11.25
C ILE A 11 0.75 -0.86 -11.90
N GLU A 12 -0.54 -0.78 -12.26
CA GLU A 12 -1.40 -1.84 -12.82
C GLU A 12 -1.15 -2.23 -14.29
N ALA A 13 -0.02 -1.86 -14.90
CA ALA A 13 0.18 -2.25 -16.30
C ALA A 13 0.51 -3.75 -16.48
N LYS A 14 0.90 -4.49 -15.44
CA LYS A 14 1.10 -5.96 -15.52
C LYS A 14 1.35 -6.60 -14.15
N GLN A 15 0.47 -7.55 -13.80
CA GLN A 15 0.66 -8.65 -12.84
C GLN A 15 0.52 -8.32 -11.34
N LEU A 16 -0.59 -8.76 -10.74
CA LEU A 16 -0.64 -9.88 -9.78
C LEU A 16 -2.03 -9.86 -9.08
N PRO A 17 -2.86 -10.91 -9.21
CA PRO A 17 -4.20 -10.97 -8.59
C PRO A 17 -4.18 -10.77 -7.07
N GLU A 18 -3.05 -11.04 -6.42
CA GLU A 18 -2.83 -10.80 -4.99
C GLU A 18 -2.76 -9.30 -4.63
N ILE A 19 -2.21 -8.46 -5.52
CA ILE A 19 -2.17 -7.00 -5.34
C ILE A 19 -3.58 -6.44 -5.46
N GLN A 20 -4.33 -6.91 -6.46
CA GLN A 20 -5.72 -6.50 -6.66
C GLN A 20 -6.59 -6.88 -5.46
N LYS A 21 -6.49 -8.12 -4.96
CA LYS A 21 -7.18 -8.55 -3.73
C LYS A 21 -6.80 -7.69 -2.51
N SER A 22 -5.52 -7.36 -2.37
CA SER A 22 -5.03 -6.53 -1.27
C SER A 22 -5.56 -5.09 -1.35
N LYS A 23 -5.67 -4.54 -2.57
CA LYS A 23 -6.29 -3.24 -2.86
C LYS A 23 -7.76 -3.24 -2.47
N ASP A 24 -8.54 -4.23 -2.92
CA ASP A 24 -9.97 -4.34 -2.60
C ASP A 24 -10.23 -4.45 -1.08
N LEU A 25 -9.40 -5.23 -0.39
CA LEU A 25 -9.50 -5.37 1.07
C LEU A 25 -9.15 -4.06 1.80
N LEU A 26 -8.14 -3.33 1.33
CA LEU A 26 -7.79 -2.01 1.85
C LEU A 26 -8.92 -1.00 1.64
N PHE A 27 -9.51 -0.97 0.45
CA PHE A 27 -10.63 -0.10 0.11
C PHE A 27 -11.84 -0.38 0.99
N THR A 28 -12.17 -1.66 1.19
CA THR A 28 -13.25 -2.07 2.09
C THR A 28 -12.99 -1.53 3.50
N LYS A 29 -11.80 -1.78 4.07
CA LYS A 29 -11.45 -1.33 5.43
C LYS A 29 -11.44 0.18 5.61
N LEU A 30 -11.06 0.93 4.57
CA LEU A 30 -11.13 2.39 4.58
C LEU A 30 -12.59 2.88 4.54
N ASN A 31 -13.45 2.23 3.76
CA ASN A 31 -14.87 2.59 3.65
C ASN A 31 -15.68 2.21 4.90
N THR A 32 -15.33 1.10 5.56
CA THR A 32 -15.98 0.66 6.80
C THR A 32 -15.47 1.41 8.04
N GLY A 33 -14.41 2.22 7.91
CA GLY A 33 -13.82 2.95 9.04
C GLY A 33 -13.08 2.04 10.04
N GLU A 34 -12.74 0.82 9.65
CA GLU A 34 -12.04 -0.16 10.50
C GLU A 34 -10.56 0.15 10.71
N LEU A 35 -10.02 1.17 10.03
CA LEU A 35 -8.63 1.58 10.16
C LEU A 35 -8.52 2.78 11.09
N ALA A 36 -7.61 2.66 12.06
CA ALA A 36 -7.31 3.76 12.96
C ALA A 36 -6.73 4.97 12.18
N PRO A 37 -6.95 6.22 12.64
CA PRO A 37 -6.55 7.43 11.91
C PRO A 37 -5.05 7.50 11.58
N ASN A 38 -4.21 6.98 12.46
CA ASN A 38 -2.75 6.87 12.27
C ASN A 38 -2.38 5.91 11.13
N VAL A 39 -3.15 4.82 10.95
CA VAL A 39 -2.96 3.86 9.85
C VAL A 39 -3.36 4.50 8.53
N VAL A 40 -4.47 5.23 8.50
CA VAL A 40 -4.92 5.98 7.31
C VAL A 40 -3.90 7.04 6.90
N LYS A 41 -3.34 7.78 7.87
CA LYS A 41 -2.27 8.75 7.60
C LYS A 41 -1.04 8.08 6.99
N SER A 42 -0.59 6.97 7.58
CA SER A 42 0.55 6.21 7.08
C SER A 42 0.32 5.69 5.65
N LEU A 43 -0.90 5.24 5.33
CA LEU A 43 -1.28 4.84 3.97
C LEU A 43 -1.18 6.01 2.99
N HIS A 44 -1.64 7.20 3.38
CA HIS A 44 -1.48 8.41 2.58
C HIS A 44 -0.01 8.75 2.31
N ASP A 45 0.83 8.72 3.35
CA ASP A 45 2.27 8.97 3.23
C ASP A 45 2.95 7.94 2.31
N MET A 46 2.53 6.67 2.38
CA MET A 46 3.05 5.61 1.51
C MET A 46 2.69 5.84 0.04
N VAL A 47 1.48 6.31 -0.26
CA VAL A 47 1.02 6.63 -1.61
C VAL A 47 1.80 7.81 -2.19
N LEU A 48 2.08 8.82 -1.36
CA LEU A 48 2.94 9.94 -1.75
C LEU A 48 4.37 9.47 -2.03
N ALA A 49 4.90 8.53 -1.23
CA ALA A 49 6.20 7.93 -1.46
C ALA A 49 6.25 7.17 -2.81
N PHE A 50 5.21 6.39 -3.13
CA PHE A 50 5.07 5.74 -4.43
C PHE A 50 5.04 6.71 -5.60
N ALA A 51 4.28 7.81 -5.49
CA ALA A 51 4.20 8.84 -6.52
C ALA A 51 5.55 9.53 -6.77
N ARG A 52 6.41 9.59 -5.74
CA ARG A 52 7.77 10.15 -5.82
C ARG A 52 8.83 9.11 -6.14
N GLN A 53 8.44 7.85 -6.40
CA GLN A 53 9.35 6.71 -6.57
C GLN A 53 10.28 6.49 -5.36
N ASP A 54 9.90 6.97 -4.18
CA ASP A 54 10.64 6.80 -2.94
C ASP A 54 10.23 5.48 -2.25
N PHE A 55 10.70 4.38 -2.82
CA PHE A 55 10.41 3.05 -2.30
C PHE A 55 11.10 2.75 -0.96
N ARG A 56 12.12 3.53 -0.59
CA ARG A 56 12.78 3.44 0.72
C ARG A 56 11.83 3.91 1.81
N SER A 57 11.23 5.09 1.64
CA SER A 57 10.23 5.62 2.57
C SER A 57 9.00 4.71 2.63
N ALA A 58 8.53 4.20 1.49
CA ALA A 58 7.43 3.24 1.44
C ALA A 58 7.71 1.96 2.27
N GLY A 59 8.95 1.44 2.22
CA GLY A 59 9.40 0.30 3.01
C GLY A 59 9.46 0.57 4.53
N GLN A 60 9.88 1.77 4.93
CA GLN A 60 9.89 2.16 6.34
C GLN A 60 8.47 2.27 6.92
N ILE A 61 7.55 2.88 6.17
CA ILE A 61 6.14 2.99 6.58
C ILE A 61 5.50 1.59 6.67
N HIS A 62 5.79 0.71 5.71
CA HIS A 62 5.34 -0.69 5.75
C HIS A 62 5.83 -1.42 7.00
N THR A 63 7.10 -1.24 7.36
CA THR A 63 7.70 -1.82 8.58
C THR A 63 7.00 -1.28 9.83
N SER A 64 6.75 0.03 9.90
CA SER A 64 6.03 0.65 11.02
C SER A 64 4.60 0.13 11.17
N LEU A 65 3.88 -0.07 10.06
CA LEU A 65 2.52 -0.61 10.07
C LEU A 65 2.48 -2.09 10.48
N THR A 66 3.49 -2.85 10.10
CA THR A 66 3.62 -4.26 10.46
C THR A 66 4.01 -4.47 11.93
N THR A 67 4.67 -3.51 12.58
CA THR A 67 4.97 -3.57 14.02
C THR A 67 3.81 -3.14 14.91
N THR A 68 2.88 -2.33 14.42
CA THR A 68 1.84 -1.72 15.28
C THR A 68 0.62 -2.64 15.46
N ASP A 69 0.20 -3.38 14.42
CA ASP A 69 -0.89 -4.37 14.55
C ASP A 69 -0.90 -5.38 13.37
N TRP A 70 0.04 -6.32 13.39
CA TRP A 70 0.21 -7.28 12.30
C TRP A 70 -1.03 -8.14 12.06
N ALA A 71 -1.72 -8.58 13.12
CA ALA A 71 -2.86 -9.49 13.00
C ALA A 71 -4.03 -8.86 12.23
N GLN A 72 -4.29 -7.57 12.44
CA GLN A 72 -5.39 -6.85 11.80
C GLN A 72 -5.07 -6.37 10.37
N HIS A 73 -3.78 -6.25 10.03
CA HIS A 73 -3.34 -5.61 8.78
C HIS A 73 -2.54 -6.52 7.84
N LYS A 74 -2.18 -7.73 8.29
CA LYS A 74 -1.39 -8.74 7.57
C LYS A 74 -1.81 -8.95 6.12
N GLU A 75 -3.10 -9.03 5.84
CA GLU A 75 -3.60 -9.45 4.53
C GLU A 75 -3.30 -8.42 3.44
N TRP A 76 -3.63 -7.16 3.66
CA TRP A 76 -3.33 -6.10 2.70
C TRP A 76 -1.86 -5.65 2.73
N LEU A 77 -1.19 -5.73 3.90
CA LEU A 77 0.24 -5.40 4.02
C LEU A 77 1.13 -6.35 3.21
N ARG A 78 0.73 -7.60 3.00
CA ARG A 78 1.45 -8.53 2.12
C ARG A 78 1.44 -8.05 0.66
N GLY A 79 0.29 -7.64 0.14
CA GLY A 79 0.20 -7.10 -1.23
C GLY A 79 0.99 -5.80 -1.40
N VAL A 80 0.95 -4.92 -0.39
CA VAL A 80 1.74 -3.69 -0.38
C VAL A 80 3.25 -3.99 -0.45
N LYS A 81 3.76 -4.97 0.31
CA LYS A 81 5.17 -5.37 0.24
C LYS A 81 5.58 -5.82 -1.17
N THR A 82 4.73 -6.61 -1.82
CA THR A 82 4.95 -7.03 -3.22
C THR A 82 5.01 -5.83 -4.15
N LEU A 83 4.12 -4.85 -3.96
CA LEU A 83 4.08 -3.63 -4.76
C LEU A 83 5.33 -2.75 -4.56
N ILE A 84 5.84 -2.63 -3.32
CA ILE A 84 7.14 -1.98 -3.04
C ILE A 84 8.26 -2.70 -3.79
N ASN A 85 8.33 -4.03 -3.68
CA ASN A 85 9.38 -4.82 -4.34
C ASN A 85 9.34 -4.72 -5.88
N LEU A 86 8.14 -4.67 -6.47
CA LEU A 86 7.97 -4.46 -7.91
C LEU A 86 8.43 -3.07 -8.32
N GLY A 87 8.06 -2.04 -7.55
CA GLY A 87 8.54 -0.68 -7.77
C GLY A 87 10.07 -0.59 -7.73
N VAL A 88 10.70 -1.14 -6.68
CA VAL A 88 12.16 -1.22 -6.57
C VAL A 88 12.77 -1.94 -7.77
N LYS A 89 12.22 -3.08 -8.20
CA LYS A 89 12.75 -3.84 -9.36
C LYS A 89 12.59 -3.08 -10.68
N ARG A 90 11.51 -2.31 -10.85
CA ARG A 90 11.21 -1.61 -12.10
C ARG A 90 12.02 -0.32 -12.28
N PHE A 91 12.44 0.29 -11.18
CA PHE A 91 13.17 1.57 -11.17
C PHE A 91 14.63 1.44 -10.68
N ARG A 92 15.15 0.21 -10.59
CA ARG A 92 16.58 -0.08 -10.42
C ARG A 92 17.23 -0.24 -11.80
#